data_AF-A0A1V5BJT1-F1
#
_entry.id   AF-A0A1V5BJT1-F1
#
_cell.length_a   1.000
_cell.length_b   1.000
_cell.length_c   1.000
_cell.angle_alpha   90.00
_cell.angle_beta   90.00
_cell.angle_gamma   90.00
#
_symmetry.space_group_name_H-M   'P 1'
#
loop_
_entity.id
_entity.type
_entity.pdbx_description
1 polymer ?
#
loop_
_entity_poly.entity_id
_entity_poly.type
_entity_poly.pdbx_seq_one_letter_code
_entity_poly.pdbx_strand_id
1 'polypeptide(L)' 'MNLSGKKHYIFVDVLNHIDLEPAAHAGLPVLRLNGAPAGFTDALEEGDAIEIYWQ' A
#
# COMPACT_ATOMS: atom_id res chain seq x y z
N MET A 1 -30.61 0.11 -6.88
CA MET A 1 -29.73 -0.46 -5.84
C MET A 1 -28.30 -0.18 -6.26
N ASN A 2 -27.62 0.72 -5.56
CA ASN A 2 -26.23 1.12 -5.87
C ASN A 2 -25.27 0.18 -5.15
N LEU A 3 -24.29 -0.35 -5.87
CA LEU A 3 -23.31 -1.31 -5.37
C LEU A 3 -22.18 -0.60 -4.59
N SER A 4 -21.85 -1.20 -3.45
CA SER A 4 -20.51 -1.35 -2.84
C SER A 4 -19.69 -0.09 -2.51
N GLY A 5 -19.32 0.24 -1.28
CA GLY A 5 -19.01 -0.61 -0.13
C GLY A 5 -17.66 -0.24 0.49
N LYS A 6 -16.69 0.26 -0.29
CA LYS A 6 -15.47 0.95 0.20
C LYS A 6 -14.97 1.91 -0.89
N LYS A 7 -14.88 3.21 -0.56
CA LYS A 7 -14.66 4.29 -1.55
C LYS A 7 -13.18 4.64 -1.77
N HIS A 8 -12.28 4.13 -0.93
CA HIS A 8 -10.85 4.42 -1.00
C HIS A 8 -10.10 3.21 -0.47
N TYR A 9 -9.14 2.70 -1.24
CA TYR A 9 -8.15 1.75 -0.77
C TYR A 9 -6.95 2.54 -0.27
N ILE A 10 -6.40 2.13 0.87
CA ILE A 10 -5.15 2.68 1.42
C ILE A 10 -4.08 1.58 1.42
N PHE A 11 -2.82 1.98 1.53
CA PHE A 11 -1.68 1.05 1.58
C PHE A 11 -1.85 -0.07 2.61
N VAL A 12 -2.50 0.19 3.75
CA VAL A 12 -2.78 -0.82 4.78
C VAL A 12 -3.63 -1.99 4.26
N ASP A 13 -4.57 -1.75 3.33
CA ASP A 13 -5.37 -2.83 2.73
C ASP A 13 -4.52 -3.72 1.80
N VAL A 14 -3.53 -3.13 1.11
CA VAL A 14 -2.58 -3.86 0.26
C VAL A 14 -1.62 -4.68 1.12
N LEU A 15 -1.08 -4.09 2.19
CA LEU A 15 -0.19 -4.78 3.14
C LEU A 15 -0.87 -5.98 3.82
N ASN A 16 -2.18 -5.92 4.07
CA ASN A 16 -2.94 -7.06 4.61
C ASN A 16 -3.15 -8.21 3.61
N HIS A 17 -2.96 -7.95 2.31
CA HIS A 17 -3.14 -8.96 1.25
C HIS A 17 -1.82 -9.60 0.80
N ILE A 18 -0.70 -9.07 1.25
CA ILE A 18 0.63 -9.58 0.94
C ILE A 18 1.17 -10.21 2.23
N ASP A 19 1.49 -11.51 2.20
CA ASP A 19 2.25 -12.17 3.27
C ASP A 19 3.69 -11.65 3.24
N LEU A 20 3.86 -10.44 3.75
CA LEU A 20 5.16 -9.85 3.99
C LEU A 20 5.66 -10.47 5.29
N GLU A 21 6.47 -11.53 5.21
CA GLU A 21 7.15 -12.06 6.40
C GLU A 21 7.90 -10.91 7.08
N PRO A 22 7.42 -10.38 8.23
CA PRO A 22 8.03 -9.20 8.86
C PRO A 22 9.39 -9.53 9.49
N ALA A 23 9.87 -10.76 9.29
CA ALA A 23 10.71 -11.46 10.25
C ALA A 23 12.20 -11.41 9.96
N ALA A 24 12.64 -10.77 8.86
CA ALA A 24 14.04 -10.89 8.48
C ALA A 24 14.89 -9.61 8.71
N HIS A 25 14.36 -8.39 8.52
CA HIS A 25 15.22 -7.18 8.52
C HIS A 25 14.51 -5.95 9.13
N ALA A 26 15.14 -5.35 10.14
CA ALA A 26 14.58 -4.40 11.09
C ALA A 26 14.48 -2.95 10.59
N GLY A 27 13.49 -2.63 9.73
CA GLY A 27 13.27 -1.27 9.25
C GLY A 27 11.82 -0.97 8.83
N LEU A 28 11.47 0.33 8.81
CA LEU A 28 10.23 0.80 8.19
C LEU A 28 10.32 0.59 6.67
N PRO A 29 9.29 0.02 6.01
CA PRO A 29 9.29 -0.11 4.56
C PRO A 29 9.27 1.26 3.89
N VAL A 30 9.96 1.36 2.75
CA VAL A 30 9.81 2.51 1.85
C VAL A 30 8.60 2.26 0.97
N LEU A 31 7.66 3.21 0.99
CA LEU A 31 6.46 3.20 0.15
C LEU A 31 6.61 4.26 -0.94
N ARG A 32 6.35 3.87 -2.20
CA ARG A 32 6.21 4.81 -3.30
C ARG A 32 4.89 4.59 -4.03
N LEU A 33 4.30 5.71 -4.45
CA LEU A 33 3.13 5.77 -5.32
C LEU A 33 3.52 6.58 -6.55
N ASN A 34 3.44 5.96 -7.73
CA ASN A 34 3.82 6.59 -9.01
C ASN A 34 5.23 7.20 -8.99
N GLY A 35 6.16 6.52 -8.30
CA GLY A 35 7.56 6.95 -8.15
C GLY A 35 7.82 8.02 -7.07
N ALA A 36 6.78 8.59 -6.45
CA ALA A 36 6.89 9.56 -5.36
C ALA A 36 6.76 8.89 -3.97
N PRO A 37 7.38 9.43 -2.91
CA PRO A 37 7.18 8.91 -1.55
C PRO A 37 5.71 8.95 -1.14
N ALA A 38 5.22 7.85 -0.56
CA ALA A 38 3.83 7.71 -0.13
C ALA A 38 3.72 7.38 1.37
N GLY A 39 2.62 7.79 1.98
CA GLY A 39 2.22 7.43 3.33
C GLY A 39 1.26 6.25 3.37
N PHE A 40 1.17 5.59 4.52
CA PHE A 40 0.26 4.46 4.73
C PHE A 40 -1.23 4.79 4.54
N THR A 41 -1.59 6.07 4.65
CA THR A 41 -2.96 6.59 4.54
C THR A 41 -3.26 7.24 3.19
N ASP A 42 -2.30 7.26 2.27
CA ASP A 42 -2.54 7.86 0.96
C ASP A 42 -3.55 7.02 0.19
N ALA A 43 -4.47 7.72 -0.49
CA ALA A 43 -5.50 7.09 -1.28
C ALA A 43 -4.89 6.52 -2.57
N LEU A 44 -5.28 5.28 -2.88
CA LEU A 44 -4.90 4.59 -4.10
C LEU A 44 -6.03 4.70 -5.13
N GLU A 45 -5.65 4.98 -6.38
CA GLU A 45 -6.54 5.01 -7.53
C GLU A 45 -6.23 3.88 -8.51
N GLU A 46 -7.21 3.52 -9.34
CA GLU A 46 -7.03 2.49 -10.35
C GLU A 46 -6.00 2.95 -11.40
N GLY A 47 -4.97 2.13 -11.60
CA GLY A 47 -3.85 2.44 -12.51
C GLY A 47 -2.60 2.97 -11.82
N ASP A 48 -2.65 3.21 -10.50
CA ASP A 48 -1.48 3.60 -9.74
C ASP A 48 -0.42 2.50 -9.67
N ALA A 49 0.85 2.90 -9.80
CA ALA A 49 2.00 2.04 -9.59
C ALA A 49 2.45 2.12 -8.12
N ILE A 50 2.37 1.00 -7.42
CA ILE A 50 2.72 0.88 -6.00
C ILE A 50 4.05 0.15 -5.88
N GLU A 51 5.02 0.74 -5.19
CA GLU A 51 6.30 0.09 -4.87
C GLU A 51 6.47 0.02 -3.35
N ILE A 52 6.82 -1.18 -2.85
CA ILE A 52 7.08 -1.44 -1.44
C ILE A 52 8.38 -2.22 -1.36
N TYR A 53 9.37 -1.67 -0.66
CA TYR A 53 10.67 -2.33 -0.48
C TYR A 53 11.33 -1.95 0.84
N TRP A 54 12.27 -2.79 1.28
CA TRP A 54 13.15 -2.53 2.42
C TRP A 54 14.57 -2.28 1.91
N GLN A 55 15.27 -1.33 2.52
CA GLN A 55 16.70 -1.10 2.31
C GLN A 55 17.54 -1.80 3.37
#